data_AF-A0AAD4IAR6-F1
#
_entry.id   AF-A0AAD4IAR6-F1
#
_cell.length_a   1.000
_cell.length_b   1.000
_cell.length_c   1.000
_cell.angle_alpha   90.00
_cell.angle_beta   90.00
_cell.angle_gamma   90.00
#
_symmetry.space_group_name_H-M   'P 1'
#
loop_
_entity.id
_entity.type
_entity.pdbx_description
1 polymer ?
#
loop_
_entity_poly.entity_id
_entity_poly.type
_entity_poly.pdbx_seq_one_letter_code
_entity_poly.pdbx_strand_id
1 'polypeptide(L)'
;MASRILRINRNIFLAARPAARITCQRAPLKNNINDLSNHRTFTTTRIMSVKVDSNFISQITAAEKLITGKNDPAKGGPTAKAQQHAGQNLTAQVIHDITEGEKLLTGNAEVMQGGPTSVAQSALTSGSSISNTNNNASTSSASGKLDSETLSKITEAEKKLTGEAGPVPGGPTAQAQNHAKEPITSQALHDITEGEKKVTGGERVKGGPTSTAQSELAKSRS
;
A
#
# COMPACT_ATOMS: atom_id res chain seq x y z
N MET A 1 3.04 -53.54 -40.43
CA MET A 1 2.74 -52.51 -41.46
C MET A 1 3.90 -51.54 -41.47
N ALA A 2 4.94 -51.81 -42.25
CA ALA A 2 5.16 -51.34 -43.62
C ALA A 2 5.54 -49.84 -43.69
N SER A 3 6.83 -49.59 -43.94
CA SER A 3 7.48 -48.32 -44.28
C SER A 3 6.93 -47.66 -45.55
N ARG A 4 7.13 -46.33 -45.68
CA ARG A 4 7.65 -45.57 -46.85
C ARG A 4 7.39 -44.06 -46.62
N ILE A 5 8.34 -43.11 -46.62
CA ILE A 5 9.36 -42.69 -47.61
C ILE A 5 8.82 -41.69 -48.68
N LEU A 6 9.28 -40.42 -48.51
CA LEU A 6 9.80 -39.45 -49.50
C LEU A 6 8.91 -38.52 -50.38
N ARG A 7 9.49 -37.31 -50.58
CA ARG A 7 9.47 -36.32 -51.70
C ARG A 7 8.88 -34.95 -51.30
N ILE A 8 9.64 -33.87 -51.06
CA ILE A 8 10.62 -33.07 -51.85
C ILE A 8 9.98 -32.29 -53.03
N ASN A 9 10.32 -30.98 -53.08
CA ASN A 9 10.33 -29.99 -54.20
C ASN A 9 9.04 -29.16 -54.40
N ARG A 10 9.06 -27.86 -54.76
CA ARG A 10 10.11 -27.04 -55.41
C ARG A 10 9.79 -25.53 -55.29
N ASN A 11 10.86 -24.73 -55.33
CA ASN A 11 10.90 -23.29 -55.52
C ASN A 11 10.05 -22.76 -56.69
N ILE A 12 9.47 -21.56 -56.52
CA ILE A 12 9.17 -20.64 -57.62
C ILE A 12 9.85 -19.30 -57.33
N PHE A 13 10.86 -19.01 -58.15
CA PHE A 13 11.40 -17.69 -58.42
C PHE A 13 10.34 -16.82 -59.11
N LEU A 14 10.19 -15.55 -58.73
CA LEU A 14 9.87 -14.52 -59.71
C LEU A 14 10.42 -13.16 -59.30
N ALA A 15 11.10 -12.55 -60.26
CA ALA A 15 11.89 -11.34 -60.17
C ALA A 15 11.07 -10.07 -60.45
N ALA A 16 11.76 -8.94 -60.25
CA ALA A 16 11.61 -7.65 -60.93
C ALA A 16 10.84 -6.51 -60.23
N ARG A 17 11.67 -5.53 -59.82
CA ARG A 17 11.49 -4.06 -59.71
C ARG A 17 10.85 -3.45 -61.00
N PRO A 18 10.40 -2.16 -61.08
CA PRO A 18 10.96 -0.97 -60.41
C PRO A 18 10.05 0.27 -60.13
N ALA A 19 10.68 1.24 -59.44
CA ALA A 19 10.57 2.71 -59.55
C ALA A 19 9.27 3.47 -59.17
N ALA A 20 9.38 4.31 -58.13
CA ALA A 20 9.23 5.78 -58.25
C ALA A 20 9.72 6.48 -56.98
N ARG A 21 10.57 7.51 -57.16
CA ARG A 21 10.97 8.49 -56.15
C ARG A 21 9.84 9.49 -55.93
N ILE A 22 9.51 9.78 -54.68
CA ILE A 22 8.98 11.09 -54.28
C ILE A 22 9.74 11.54 -53.04
N THR A 23 10.40 12.68 -53.18
CA THR A 23 11.08 13.42 -52.13
C THR A 23 10.06 14.28 -51.40
N CYS A 24 9.85 14.01 -50.11
CA CYS A 24 9.32 15.01 -49.18
C CYS A 24 10.11 14.90 -47.88
N GLN A 25 10.82 15.98 -47.56
CA GLN A 25 11.48 16.21 -46.28
C GLN A 25 10.43 16.19 -45.16
N ARG A 26 10.63 15.37 -44.13
CA ARG A 26 9.99 15.54 -42.83
C ARG A 26 10.93 15.03 -41.73
N ALA A 27 11.04 15.83 -40.68
CA ALA A 27 12.02 15.73 -39.60
C ALA A 27 12.09 14.35 -38.90
N PRO A 28 13.26 13.93 -38.38
CA PRO A 28 13.35 12.74 -37.56
C PRO A 28 12.88 13.03 -36.12
N LEU A 29 11.63 12.67 -35.82
CA LEU A 29 11.25 12.31 -34.45
C LEU A 29 11.80 10.90 -34.18
N LYS A 30 12.93 10.84 -33.47
CA LYS A 30 13.49 9.59 -32.94
C LYS A 30 12.65 9.11 -31.77
N ASN A 31 11.70 8.23 -32.03
CA ASN A 31 11.26 7.24 -31.06
C ASN A 31 11.74 5.89 -31.55
N ASN A 32 12.82 5.37 -30.94
CA ASN A 32 13.07 3.94 -30.97
C ASN A 32 13.30 3.47 -29.52
N ILE A 33 12.42 2.56 -29.14
CA ILE A 33 12.29 1.86 -27.88
C ILE A 33 13.28 0.69 -27.92
N ASN A 34 13.82 0.32 -26.76
CA ASN A 34 14.80 -0.75 -26.50
C ASN A 34 16.28 -0.34 -26.58
N ASP A 35 16.77 0.17 -25.47
CA ASP A 35 17.97 -0.43 -24.89
C ASP A 35 17.77 -0.60 -23.37
N LEU A 36 17.76 -1.86 -22.95
CA LEU A 36 17.32 -2.36 -21.65
C LEU A 36 18.51 -2.52 -20.69
N SER A 37 19.50 -1.64 -20.77
CA SER A 37 20.67 -1.64 -19.89
C SER A 37 20.85 -0.30 -19.19
N ASN A 38 19.77 0.24 -18.61
CA ASN A 38 19.89 1.11 -17.46
C ASN A 38 20.01 0.22 -16.22
N HIS A 39 21.25 -0.09 -15.85
CA HIS A 39 21.60 -0.33 -14.46
C HIS A 39 21.14 0.90 -13.68
N ARG A 40 19.90 0.87 -13.19
CA ARG A 40 19.46 1.71 -12.08
C ARG A 40 20.25 1.22 -10.86
N THR A 41 21.44 1.78 -10.68
CA THR A 41 22.07 1.86 -9.37
C THR A 41 21.10 2.64 -8.49
N PHE A 42 20.32 1.90 -7.70
CA PHE A 42 19.59 2.44 -6.57
C PHE A 42 20.63 2.99 -5.60
N THR A 43 20.91 4.28 -5.71
CA THR A 43 21.63 5.02 -4.67
C THR A 43 20.65 5.21 -3.52
N THR A 44 20.57 4.21 -2.64
CA THR A 44 19.81 4.28 -1.40
C THR A 44 20.52 5.24 -0.46
N THR A 45 20.00 6.46 -0.38
CA THR A 45 20.28 7.43 0.67
C THR A 45 20.12 6.78 2.05
N ARG A 46 21.13 6.95 2.92
CA ARG A 46 21.14 6.73 4.38
C ARG A 46 20.30 5.53 4.86
N ILE A 47 20.92 4.36 4.89
CA ILE A 47 20.38 3.18 5.57
C ILE A 47 20.41 3.47 7.08
N MET A 48 19.32 3.98 7.64
CA MET A 48 19.04 3.77 9.06
C MET A 48 18.67 2.29 9.17
N SER A 49 19.59 1.50 9.71
CA SER A 49 19.43 0.05 9.79
C SER A 49 18.31 -0.32 10.77
N VAL A 50 17.10 -0.52 10.26
CA VAL A 50 16.04 -1.18 11.02
C VAL A 50 16.54 -2.58 11.35
N LYS A 51 16.49 -3.00 12.61
CA LYS A 51 16.90 -4.35 13.02
C LYS A 51 15.68 -5.27 13.07
N VAL A 52 15.91 -6.54 12.82
CA VAL A 52 14.93 -7.60 13.08
C VAL A 52 14.90 -7.83 14.59
N ASP A 53 14.05 -7.07 15.27
CA ASP A 53 13.87 -7.14 16.72
C ASP A 53 12.63 -7.98 17.10
N SER A 54 12.43 -8.18 18.40
CA SER A 54 11.28 -8.93 18.92
C SER A 54 9.94 -8.30 18.56
N ASN A 55 9.89 -6.96 18.44
CA ASN A 55 8.67 -6.25 18.05
C ASN A 55 8.32 -6.53 16.59
N PHE A 56 9.30 -6.47 15.70
CA PHE A 56 9.16 -6.82 14.30
C PHE A 56 8.65 -8.26 14.15
N ILE A 57 9.30 -9.23 14.81
CA ILE A 57 8.88 -10.63 14.78
C ILE A 57 7.43 -10.79 15.29
N SER A 58 7.06 -10.06 16.34
CA SER A 58 5.69 -10.08 16.87
C SER A 58 4.66 -9.54 15.86
N GLN A 59 4.98 -8.49 15.13
CA GLN A 59 4.11 -7.93 14.09
C GLN A 59 3.95 -8.91 12.92
N ILE A 60 5.04 -9.55 12.49
CA ILE A 60 5.01 -10.61 11.48
C ILE A 60 4.12 -11.78 11.95
N THR A 61 4.25 -12.19 13.21
CA THR A 61 3.44 -13.26 13.80
C THR A 61 1.95 -12.89 13.83
N ALA A 62 1.63 -11.66 14.20
CA ALA A 62 0.25 -11.18 14.20
C ALA A 62 -0.35 -11.19 12.79
N ALA A 63 0.41 -10.76 11.78
CA ALA A 63 -0.03 -10.80 10.39
C ALA A 63 -0.18 -12.24 9.86
N GLU A 64 0.73 -13.15 10.23
CA GLU A 64 0.64 -14.57 9.88
C GLU A 64 -0.60 -15.23 10.49
N LYS A 65 -0.93 -14.88 11.73
CA LYS A 65 -2.14 -15.36 12.41
C LYS A 65 -3.42 -14.91 11.71
N LEU A 66 -3.45 -13.70 11.15
CA LEU A 66 -4.61 -13.21 10.39
C LEU A 66 -4.85 -14.02 9.11
N ILE A 67 -3.80 -14.54 8.50
CA ILE A 67 -3.87 -15.33 7.27
C ILE A 67 -4.21 -16.79 7.56
N THR A 68 -3.56 -17.39 8.55
CA THR A 68 -3.68 -18.83 8.83
C THR A 68 -4.77 -19.19 9.83
N GLY A 69 -5.25 -18.22 10.61
CA GLY A 69 -6.13 -18.44 11.76
C GLY A 69 -5.48 -19.22 12.91
N LYS A 70 -4.16 -19.49 12.85
CA LYS A 70 -3.42 -20.24 13.88
C LYS A 70 -2.68 -19.28 14.81
N ASN A 71 -2.68 -19.61 16.09
CA ASN A 71 -1.95 -18.84 17.10
C ASN A 71 -0.45 -19.12 17.10
N ASP A 72 -0.05 -20.29 16.60
CA ASP A 72 1.32 -20.74 16.61
C ASP A 72 2.03 -20.41 15.29
N PRO A 73 3.32 -20.01 15.34
CA PRO A 73 4.13 -19.84 14.14
C PRO A 73 4.13 -21.12 13.31
N ALA A 74 3.75 -21.01 12.06
CA ALA A 74 3.75 -22.13 11.16
C ALA A 74 5.19 -22.55 10.82
N LYS A 75 5.43 -23.86 10.78
CA LYS A 75 6.74 -24.42 10.45
C LYS A 75 7.14 -24.02 9.03
N GLY A 76 8.21 -23.23 8.90
CA GLY A 76 8.69 -22.71 7.62
C GLY A 76 7.91 -21.49 7.10
N GLY A 77 6.99 -20.95 7.90
CA GLY A 77 6.22 -19.75 7.59
C GLY A 77 7.03 -18.45 7.72
N PRO A 78 6.40 -17.31 7.41
CA PRO A 78 7.05 -16.01 7.43
C PRO A 78 7.62 -15.64 8.79
N THR A 79 6.98 -16.03 9.89
CA THR A 79 7.49 -15.83 11.26
C THR A 79 8.75 -16.63 11.52
N ALA A 80 8.78 -17.90 11.11
CA ALA A 80 9.97 -18.74 11.26
C ALA A 80 11.16 -18.18 10.47
N LYS A 81 10.90 -17.66 9.27
CA LYS A 81 11.91 -16.96 8.45
C LYS A 81 12.39 -15.67 9.09
N ALA A 82 11.49 -14.84 9.63
CA ALA A 82 11.88 -13.63 10.35
C ALA A 82 12.76 -13.94 11.58
N GLN A 83 12.44 -15.01 12.33
CA GLN A 83 13.23 -15.45 13.48
C GLN A 83 14.65 -15.89 13.12
N GLN A 84 14.88 -16.44 11.92
CA GLN A 84 16.24 -16.81 11.46
C GLN A 84 17.16 -15.59 11.30
N HIS A 85 16.58 -14.41 11.09
CA HIS A 85 17.31 -13.15 10.97
C HIS A 85 17.27 -12.29 12.23
N ALA A 86 16.80 -12.82 13.36
CA ALA A 86 16.72 -12.07 14.61
C ALA A 86 18.08 -11.45 14.99
N GLY A 87 18.07 -10.16 15.31
CA GLY A 87 19.26 -9.37 15.64
C GLY A 87 20.07 -8.89 14.42
N GLN A 88 19.73 -9.32 13.21
CA GLN A 88 20.34 -8.82 11.98
C GLN A 88 19.66 -7.51 11.52
N ASN A 89 20.30 -6.80 10.60
CA ASN A 89 19.68 -5.66 9.95
C ASN A 89 18.61 -6.14 8.95
N LEU A 90 17.47 -5.46 8.93
CA LEU A 90 16.41 -5.65 7.96
C LEU A 90 16.94 -5.23 6.59
N THR A 91 17.14 -6.21 5.72
CA THR A 91 17.61 -6.04 4.35
C THR A 91 16.57 -6.54 3.37
N ALA A 92 16.74 -6.24 2.09
CA ALA A 92 15.90 -6.81 1.03
C ALA A 92 15.91 -8.36 1.04
N GLN A 93 17.02 -8.97 1.47
CA GLN A 93 17.12 -10.42 1.61
C GLN A 93 16.17 -10.94 2.70
N VAL A 94 16.17 -10.30 3.88
CA VAL A 94 15.26 -10.69 4.98
C VAL A 94 13.80 -10.60 4.54
N ILE A 95 13.43 -9.54 3.80
CA ILE A 95 12.07 -9.38 3.27
C ILE A 95 11.76 -10.47 2.26
N HIS A 96 12.70 -10.80 1.39
CA HIS A 96 12.54 -11.88 0.42
C HIS A 96 12.29 -13.22 1.12
N ASP A 97 13.07 -13.55 2.14
CA ASP A 97 12.93 -14.81 2.89
C ASP A 97 11.59 -14.88 3.64
N ILE A 98 11.12 -13.77 4.21
CA ILE A 98 9.77 -13.65 4.80
C ILE A 98 8.69 -13.84 3.72
N THR A 99 8.88 -13.25 2.55
CA THR A 99 7.95 -13.36 1.42
C THR A 99 7.83 -14.80 0.93
N GLU A 100 8.95 -15.52 0.82
CA GLU A 100 8.95 -16.95 0.49
C GLU A 100 8.21 -17.76 1.55
N GLY A 101 8.43 -17.47 2.84
CA GLY A 101 7.69 -18.11 3.93
C GLY A 101 6.18 -17.91 3.80
N GLU A 102 5.73 -16.70 3.46
CA GLU A 102 4.30 -16.41 3.22
C GLU A 102 3.73 -17.18 2.03
N LYS A 103 4.49 -17.28 0.92
CA LYS A 103 4.08 -18.04 -0.26
C LYS A 103 3.96 -19.53 0.03
N LEU A 104 4.92 -20.10 0.76
CA LEU A 104 4.88 -21.51 1.18
C LEU A 104 3.67 -21.79 2.08
N LEU A 105 3.30 -20.83 2.92
CA LEU A 105 2.21 -20.95 3.87
C LEU A 105 0.83 -20.85 3.23
N THR A 106 0.66 -19.88 2.33
CA THR A 106 -0.63 -19.59 1.67
C THR A 106 -0.85 -20.48 0.45
N GLY A 107 0.21 -21.08 -0.10
CA GLY A 107 0.15 -21.84 -1.36
C GLY A 107 -0.08 -20.94 -2.59
N ASN A 108 -0.16 -19.63 -2.40
CA ASN A 108 -0.38 -18.65 -3.45
C ASN A 108 0.95 -17.95 -3.77
N ALA A 109 1.21 -17.72 -5.06
CA ALA A 109 2.40 -16.99 -5.50
C ALA A 109 2.29 -15.48 -5.23
N GLU A 110 1.07 -15.00 -4.94
CA GLU A 110 0.77 -13.61 -4.65
C GLU A 110 0.88 -13.32 -3.16
N VAL A 111 1.47 -12.17 -2.83
CA VAL A 111 1.54 -11.66 -1.47
C VAL A 111 0.17 -11.16 -1.05
N MET A 112 -0.27 -11.53 0.16
CA MET A 112 -1.55 -11.06 0.66
C MET A 112 -1.43 -9.62 1.13
N GLN A 113 -2.39 -8.78 0.73
CA GLN A 113 -2.48 -7.41 1.20
C GLN A 113 -2.68 -7.39 2.73
N GLY A 114 -1.80 -6.72 3.45
CA GLY A 114 -1.81 -6.71 4.92
C GLY A 114 -1.16 -7.93 5.57
N GLY A 115 -0.55 -8.81 4.76
CA GLY A 115 0.19 -9.96 5.23
C GLY A 115 1.57 -9.65 5.81
N PRO A 116 2.29 -10.68 6.29
CA PRO A 116 3.60 -10.52 6.90
C PRO A 116 4.64 -9.87 5.95
N THR A 117 4.55 -10.10 4.64
CA THR A 117 5.38 -9.39 3.66
C THR A 117 5.09 -7.89 3.62
N SER A 118 3.81 -7.50 3.70
CA SER A 118 3.41 -6.09 3.74
C SER A 118 3.98 -5.39 4.97
N VAL A 119 3.99 -6.08 6.12
CA VAL A 119 4.61 -5.60 7.37
C VAL A 119 6.14 -5.50 7.24
N ALA A 120 6.79 -6.46 6.58
CA ALA A 120 8.22 -6.43 6.35
C ALA A 120 8.64 -5.26 5.45
N GLN A 121 7.88 -5.00 4.39
CA GLN A 121 8.09 -3.88 3.48
C GLN A 121 7.77 -2.54 4.14
N SER A 122 6.70 -2.47 4.95
CA SER A 122 6.36 -1.26 5.69
C SER A 122 7.42 -0.91 6.72
N ALA A 123 8.00 -1.89 7.42
CA ALA A 123 9.11 -1.66 8.34
C ALA A 123 10.37 -1.11 7.64
N LEU A 124 10.70 -1.62 6.45
CA LEU A 124 11.84 -1.12 5.67
C LEU A 124 11.62 0.32 5.17
N THR A 125 10.43 0.61 4.67
CA THR A 125 10.08 1.95 4.15
C THR A 125 9.86 2.96 5.27
N SER A 126 9.26 2.54 6.37
CA SER A 126 9.02 3.36 7.56
C SER A 126 10.32 3.63 8.32
N GLY A 127 11.34 2.76 8.21
CA GLY A 127 12.71 3.04 8.66
C GLY A 127 13.33 4.30 8.03
N SER A 128 12.82 4.73 6.86
CA SER A 128 13.18 6.01 6.23
C SER A 128 12.44 7.22 6.81
N SER A 129 11.46 7.01 7.70
CA SER A 129 10.62 8.04 8.31
C SER A 129 10.64 8.01 9.85
N ILE A 130 11.27 7.01 10.48
CA ILE A 130 11.31 6.85 11.94
C ILE A 130 12.63 7.38 12.50
N SER A 131 12.76 8.71 12.50
CA SER A 131 13.40 9.42 13.61
C SER A 131 12.33 10.23 14.33
N ASN A 132 11.23 9.59 14.73
CA ASN A 132 10.30 10.17 15.72
C ASN A 132 9.28 9.16 16.28
N THR A 133 9.74 8.00 16.75
CA THR A 133 8.86 7.12 17.56
C THR A 133 9.57 6.75 18.85
N ASN A 134 9.88 7.78 19.63
CA ASN A 134 9.94 7.62 21.07
C ASN A 134 8.51 7.55 21.58
N ASN A 135 8.24 6.56 22.43
CA ASN A 135 7.06 6.50 23.28
C ASN A 135 6.94 7.82 24.05
N ASN A 136 6.15 8.74 23.52
CA ASN A 136 5.63 9.88 24.25
C ASN A 136 4.26 10.20 23.65
N ALA A 137 3.32 10.54 24.52
CA ALA A 137 1.93 10.79 24.23
C ALA A 137 1.66 11.31 22.81
N SER A 138 0.78 10.60 22.10
CA SER A 138 -0.21 11.11 21.14
C SER A 138 -0.19 12.62 20.85
N THR A 139 0.90 13.14 20.32
CA THR A 139 0.93 14.38 19.55
C THR A 139 1.06 13.94 18.10
N SER A 140 0.00 13.31 17.60
CA SER A 140 -0.34 13.47 16.20
C SER A 140 -0.32 14.98 15.98
N SER A 141 0.72 15.50 15.32
CA SER A 141 0.79 16.90 14.94
C SER A 141 -0.44 17.14 14.09
N ALA A 142 -1.52 17.61 14.71
CA ALA A 142 -2.79 17.72 14.04
C ALA A 142 -2.57 18.75 12.93
N SER A 143 -2.66 18.29 11.70
CA SER A 143 -2.28 19.09 10.53
C SER A 143 -3.26 20.25 10.28
N GLY A 144 -4.35 20.30 11.05
CA GLY A 144 -5.47 21.21 10.85
C GLY A 144 -6.18 20.95 9.52
N LYS A 145 -5.95 19.79 8.90
CA LYS A 145 -6.51 19.34 7.64
C LYS A 145 -7.25 18.03 7.81
N LEU A 146 -8.21 17.76 6.93
CA LEU A 146 -8.86 16.46 6.79
C LEU A 146 -7.94 15.50 6.04
N ASP A 147 -6.80 15.18 6.66
CA ASP A 147 -5.87 14.17 6.19
C ASP A 147 -6.36 12.75 6.48
N SER A 148 -5.63 11.75 5.97
CA SER A 148 -5.99 10.34 6.16
C SER A 148 -6.09 9.93 7.62
N GLU A 149 -5.29 10.53 8.50
CA GLU A 149 -5.34 10.24 9.95
C GLU A 149 -6.64 10.79 10.57
N THR A 150 -6.97 12.05 10.29
CA THR A 150 -8.20 12.69 10.76
C THR A 150 -9.44 11.98 10.21
N LEU A 151 -9.45 11.63 8.93
CA LEU A 151 -10.53 10.86 8.31
C LEU A 151 -10.69 9.48 8.96
N SER A 152 -9.59 8.82 9.31
CA SER A 152 -9.64 7.53 10.01
C SER A 152 -10.27 7.68 11.40
N LYS A 153 -9.87 8.70 12.16
CA LYS A 153 -10.47 8.99 13.49
C LYS A 153 -11.97 9.32 13.40
N ILE A 154 -12.38 10.09 12.39
CA ILE A 154 -13.79 10.38 12.11
C ILE A 154 -14.55 9.09 11.78
N THR A 155 -13.97 8.23 10.95
CA THR A 155 -14.55 6.93 10.57
C THR A 155 -14.71 6.02 11.79
N GLU A 156 -13.71 5.97 12.67
CA GLU A 156 -13.79 5.21 13.92
C GLU A 156 -14.88 5.75 14.85
N ALA A 157 -15.03 7.08 14.93
CA ALA A 157 -16.09 7.69 15.71
C ALA A 157 -17.47 7.37 15.13
N GLU A 158 -17.64 7.42 13.81
CA GLU A 158 -18.88 7.02 13.14
C GLU A 158 -19.20 5.55 13.38
N LYS A 159 -18.22 4.65 13.20
CA LYS A 159 -18.37 3.22 13.48
C LYS A 159 -18.83 2.93 14.90
N LYS A 160 -18.37 3.71 15.88
CA LYS A 160 -18.83 3.59 17.28
C LYS A 160 -20.29 4.02 17.47
N LEU A 161 -20.79 4.92 16.62
CA LEU A 161 -22.19 5.38 16.67
C LEU A 161 -23.14 4.44 15.93
N THR A 162 -22.77 4.01 14.73
CA THR A 162 -23.65 3.21 13.85
C THR A 162 -23.51 1.72 14.08
N GLY A 163 -22.37 1.27 14.61
CA GLY A 163 -21.99 -0.14 14.64
C GLY A 163 -21.58 -0.70 13.28
N GLU A 164 -21.64 0.10 12.20
CA GLU A 164 -21.28 -0.34 10.86
C GLU A 164 -19.76 -0.29 10.65
N ALA A 165 -19.23 -1.30 9.96
CA ALA A 165 -17.80 -1.44 9.74
C ALA A 165 -17.22 -0.40 8.75
N GLY A 166 -18.07 0.28 7.97
CA GLY A 166 -17.66 1.21 6.93
C GLY A 166 -18.43 2.54 6.97
N PRO A 167 -18.03 3.51 6.12
CA PRO A 167 -18.70 4.81 6.02
C PRO A 167 -20.16 4.65 5.57
N VAL A 168 -21.09 5.28 6.28
CA VAL A 168 -22.49 5.28 5.89
C VAL A 168 -22.71 6.26 4.73
N PRO A 169 -23.49 5.90 3.70
CA PRO A 169 -23.82 6.81 2.59
C PRO A 169 -24.47 8.10 3.10
N GLY A 170 -23.82 9.24 2.84
CA GLY A 170 -24.28 10.55 3.31
C GLY A 170 -24.04 10.82 4.79
N GLY A 171 -23.36 9.91 5.49
CA GLY A 171 -22.92 10.04 6.88
C GLY A 171 -21.73 10.97 7.07
N PRO A 172 -21.30 11.18 8.31
CA PRO A 172 -20.28 12.16 8.65
C PRO A 172 -18.92 11.86 8.00
N THR A 173 -18.52 10.59 7.86
CA THR A 173 -17.29 10.21 7.15
C THR A 173 -17.38 10.48 5.67
N ALA A 174 -18.53 10.22 5.03
CA ALA A 174 -18.73 10.54 3.62
C ALA A 174 -18.60 12.05 3.36
N GLN A 175 -19.14 12.88 4.26
CA GLN A 175 -18.98 14.34 4.19
C GLN A 175 -17.54 14.77 4.47
N ALA A 176 -16.86 14.16 5.44
CA ALA A 176 -15.45 14.44 5.69
C ALA A 176 -14.57 14.08 4.48
N GLN A 177 -14.88 13.00 3.79
CA GLN A 177 -14.17 12.57 2.58
C GLN A 177 -14.35 13.54 1.41
N ASN A 178 -15.50 14.21 1.30
CA ASN A 178 -15.70 15.26 0.28
C ASN A 178 -14.73 16.44 0.45
N HIS A 179 -14.27 16.68 1.68
CA HIS A 179 -13.29 17.71 2.03
C HIS A 179 -11.90 17.12 2.30
N ALA A 180 -11.60 15.91 1.81
CA ALA A 180 -10.31 15.28 2.05
C ALA A 180 -9.16 16.16 1.53
N LYS A 181 -8.09 16.25 2.34
CA LYS A 181 -6.88 17.07 2.11
C LYS A 181 -7.09 18.58 2.21
N GLU A 182 -8.32 19.05 2.46
CA GLU A 182 -8.61 20.46 2.73
C GLU A 182 -8.36 20.79 4.21
N PRO A 183 -8.06 22.06 4.56
CA PRO A 183 -8.08 22.51 5.95
C PRO A 183 -9.45 22.26 6.61
N ILE A 184 -9.47 22.00 7.92
CA ILE A 184 -10.71 21.87 8.69
C ILE A 184 -11.33 23.28 8.81
N THR A 185 -12.23 23.60 7.89
CA THR A 185 -12.98 24.86 7.86
C THR A 185 -14.32 24.73 8.60
N SER A 186 -14.95 25.87 8.89
CA SER A 186 -16.32 25.90 9.43
C SER A 186 -17.33 25.21 8.50
N GLN A 187 -17.11 25.29 7.18
CA GLN A 187 -17.94 24.62 6.18
C GLN A 187 -17.81 23.09 6.30
N ALA A 188 -16.58 22.57 6.33
CA ALA A 188 -16.35 21.14 6.49
C ALA A 188 -16.95 20.61 7.81
N LEU A 189 -16.81 21.35 8.92
CA LEU A 189 -17.45 20.99 10.19
C LEU A 189 -18.98 20.99 10.11
N HIS A 190 -19.56 21.93 9.36
CA HIS A 190 -21.01 21.98 9.13
C HIS A 190 -21.48 20.75 8.36
N ASP A 191 -20.83 20.43 7.23
CA ASP A 191 -21.20 19.30 6.37
C ASP A 191 -21.03 17.96 7.10
N ILE A 192 -19.96 17.79 7.88
CA ILE A 192 -19.77 16.63 8.76
C ILE A 192 -20.90 16.53 9.80
N THR A 193 -21.31 17.66 10.38
CA THR A 193 -22.41 17.69 11.37
C THR A 193 -23.76 17.34 10.75
N GLU A 194 -24.04 17.80 9.53
CA GLU A 194 -25.25 17.42 8.80
C GLU A 194 -25.23 15.92 8.44
N GLY A 195 -24.06 15.38 8.10
CA GLY A 195 -23.87 13.93 7.96
C GLY A 195 -24.14 13.17 9.26
N GLU A 196 -23.61 13.63 10.39
CA GLU A 196 -23.84 13.04 11.71
C GLU A 196 -25.34 13.01 12.05
N LYS A 197 -26.05 14.13 11.89
CA LYS A 197 -27.49 14.22 12.14
C LYS A 197 -28.31 13.23 11.31
N LYS A 198 -27.94 13.00 10.04
CA LYS A 198 -28.65 12.03 9.20
C LYS A 198 -28.54 10.62 9.73
N VAL A 199 -27.41 10.30 10.34
CA VAL A 199 -27.08 8.96 10.84
C VAL A 199 -27.66 8.73 12.24
N THR A 200 -27.66 9.74 13.09
CA THR A 200 -28.13 9.64 14.49
C THR A 200 -29.59 10.06 14.69
N GLY A 201 -30.30 10.41 13.61
CA GLY A 201 -31.70 10.86 13.68
C GLY A 201 -31.88 12.30 14.17
N GLY A 202 -30.84 13.14 14.06
CA GLY A 202 -30.87 14.57 14.37
C GLY A 202 -30.14 14.97 15.65
N GLU A 203 -29.66 14.02 16.44
CA GLU A 203 -29.00 14.29 17.71
C GLU A 203 -27.47 14.39 17.55
N ARG A 204 -26.85 15.41 18.16
CA ARG A 204 -25.39 15.53 18.21
C ARG A 204 -24.87 14.62 19.31
N VAL A 205 -23.93 13.75 18.98
CA VAL A 205 -23.39 12.80 19.95
C VAL A 205 -22.09 13.32 20.54
N LYS A 206 -22.00 13.29 21.87
CA LYS A 206 -20.77 13.64 22.58
C LYS A 206 -19.68 12.62 22.23
N GLY A 207 -18.56 13.10 21.70
CA GLY A 207 -17.49 12.23 21.20
C GLY A 207 -17.78 11.62 19.83
N GLY A 208 -18.83 12.10 19.15
CA GLY A 208 -19.14 11.75 17.77
C GLY A 208 -18.11 12.27 16.76
N PRO A 209 -18.32 11.97 15.48
CA PRO A 209 -17.42 12.35 14.40
C PRO A 209 -17.21 13.86 14.29
N THR A 210 -18.23 14.70 14.49
CA THR A 210 -18.05 16.16 14.56
C THR A 210 -17.17 16.57 15.73
N SER A 211 -17.39 16.01 16.92
CA SER A 211 -16.58 16.30 18.11
C SER A 211 -15.10 15.94 17.87
N THR A 212 -14.87 14.85 17.14
CA THR A 212 -13.52 14.39 16.76
C THR A 212 -12.86 15.36 15.79
N ALA A 213 -13.55 15.78 14.73
CA ALA A 213 -13.03 16.76 13.78
C ALA A 213 -12.69 18.10 14.45
N GLN A 214 -13.54 18.57 15.37
CA GLN A 214 -13.29 19.77 16.16
C GLN A 214 -12.08 19.60 17.09
N SER A 215 -11.93 18.42 17.69
CA SER A 215 -10.79 18.13 18.57
C SER A 215 -9.47 18.15 17.80
N GLU A 216 -9.44 17.63 16.57
CA GLU A 216 -8.24 17.69 15.72
C GLU A 216 -7.93 19.13 15.28
N LEU A 217 -8.94 19.96 14.97
CA LEU A 217 -8.73 21.40 14.70
C LEU A 217 -8.21 22.15 15.94
N ALA A 218 -8.69 21.81 17.14
CA ALA A 218 -8.22 22.42 18.37
C ALA A 218 -6.74 22.05 18.63
N LYS A 219 -6.39 20.78 18.47
CA LYS A 219 -5.00 20.30 18.57
C LYS A 219 -4.07 20.97 17.57
N SER A 220 -4.54 21.30 16.37
CA SER A 220 -3.69 21.97 15.36
C SER A 220 -3.40 23.44 15.69
N ARG A 221 -4.17 24.03 16.60
CA ARG A 221 -4.03 25.42 17.06
C ARG A 221 -3.34 25.54 18.42
N SER A 222 -3.09 24.42 19.08
CA SER A 222 -2.46 24.32 20.40
C SER A 222 -0.94 24.20 20.26
#